data_AF-A0A7Y8HE91-F1
#
_entry.id   AF-A0A7Y8HE91-F1
#
_cell.length_a   1.000
_cell.length_b   1.000
_cell.length_c   1.000
_cell.angle_alpha   90.00
_cell.angle_beta   90.00
_cell.angle_gamma   90.00
#
_symmetry.space_group_name_H-M   'P 1'
#
loop_
_entity.id
_entity.type
_entity.pdbx_description
1 polymer ?
#
loop_
_entity_poly.entity_id
_entity_poly.type
_entity_poly.pdbx_seq_one_letter_code
_entity_poly.pdbx_strand_id
1 'polypeptide(L)'
;SVERVIGPDSTILLDYMLDRMTRMMENLVVYPQNMMANLEKSRGMIYSEGILLKLVQKGLTREEAYALVQKAAFQVMDGKRDFMAVLLKDREILRHMKPAEIRRCFDLRHALRHVDEIFARVFGRQKAPKS
;
A
#
# COMPACT_ATOMS: atom_id res chain seq x y z
N SER A 1 29.68 20.39 -34.57
CA SER A 1 29.71 20.02 -33.15
C SER A 1 28.64 18.97 -32.93
N VAL A 2 28.92 17.95 -32.12
CA VAL A 2 27.97 16.89 -31.75
C VAL A 2 26.70 17.49 -31.14
N GLU A 3 26.83 18.61 -30.45
CA GLU A 3 25.73 19.40 -29.85
C GLU A 3 24.64 19.82 -30.84
N ARG A 4 25.00 20.09 -32.10
CA ARG A 4 24.02 20.47 -33.15
C ARG A 4 23.16 19.31 -33.65
N VAL A 5 23.51 18.08 -33.27
CA VAL A 5 22.74 16.87 -33.56
C VAL A 5 21.97 16.46 -32.31
N ILE A 6 22.67 16.32 -31.17
CA ILE A 6 22.04 15.82 -29.94
C ILE A 6 21.01 16.80 -29.34
N GLY A 7 21.18 18.11 -29.50
CA GLY A 7 20.25 19.10 -28.95
C GLY A 7 18.87 19.00 -29.60
N PRO A 8 18.77 19.16 -30.93
CA PRO A 8 17.51 18.98 -31.66
C PRO A 8 16.93 17.58 -31.49
N ASP A 9 17.74 16.52 -31.62
CA ASP A 9 17.22 15.15 -31.54
C ASP A 9 16.65 14.81 -30.15
N SER A 10 17.33 15.24 -29.08
CA SER A 10 16.84 15.00 -27.72
C SER A 10 15.54 15.75 -27.44
N THR A 11 15.38 16.96 -27.97
CA THR A 11 14.17 17.76 -27.75
C THR A 11 12.98 17.24 -28.57
N ILE A 12 13.20 16.82 -29.83
CA ILE A 12 12.18 16.16 -30.65
C ILE A 12 11.74 14.84 -30.01
N LEU A 13 12.69 14.04 -29.53
CA LEU A 13 12.37 12.77 -28.87
C LEU A 13 11.55 13.01 -27.60
N LEU A 14 11.92 13.98 -26.78
CA LEU A 14 11.19 14.30 -25.55
C LEU A 14 9.77 14.78 -25.86
N ASP A 15 9.59 15.65 -26.86
CA ASP A 15 8.26 16.11 -27.30
C ASP A 15 7.37 14.95 -27.69
N TYR A 16 7.89 14.04 -28.52
CA TYR A 16 7.18 12.83 -28.92
C TYR A 16 6.83 11.92 -27.72
N MET A 17 7.76 11.71 -26.80
CA MET A 17 7.52 10.89 -25.60
C MET A 17 6.43 11.49 -24.71
N LEU A 18 6.41 12.82 -24.55
CA LEU A 18 5.42 13.53 -23.74
C LEU A 18 4.02 13.48 -24.37
N ASP A 19 3.89 13.67 -25.69
CA ASP A 19 2.59 13.51 -26.39
C ASP A 19 2.06 12.09 -26.22
N ARG A 20 2.92 11.08 -26.43
CA ARG A 20 2.55 9.66 -26.27
C ARG A 20 2.12 9.32 -24.84
N MET A 21 2.86 9.82 -23.84
CA MET A 21 2.54 9.59 -22.43
C MET A 21 1.22 10.26 -22.04
N THR A 22 0.97 11.49 -22.51
CA THR A 22 -0.27 12.23 -22.26
C THR A 22 -1.47 11.43 -22.77
N ARG A 23 -1.42 10.98 -24.03
CA ARG A 23 -2.48 10.14 -24.62
C ARG A 23 -2.67 8.83 -23.86
N MET A 24 -1.59 8.19 -23.41
CA MET A 24 -1.69 6.96 -22.62
C MET A 24 -2.39 7.21 -21.29
N MET A 25 -2.03 8.28 -20.58
CA MET A 25 -2.63 8.62 -19.28
C MET A 25 -4.10 8.99 -19.41
N GLU A 26 -4.47 9.75 -20.44
CA GLU A 26 -5.88 10.11 -20.74
C GLU A 26 -6.76 8.89 -20.99
N ASN A 27 -6.22 7.86 -21.64
CA ASN A 27 -6.94 6.66 -22.03
C ASN A 27 -6.71 5.47 -21.08
N LEU A 28 -6.08 5.69 -19.93
CA LEU A 28 -5.74 4.63 -18.98
C LEU A 28 -7.01 4.02 -18.36
N VAL A 29 -7.27 2.75 -18.63
CA VAL A 29 -8.40 2.01 -18.03
C VAL A 29 -7.94 1.31 -16.75
N VAL A 30 -8.55 1.66 -15.63
CA VAL A 30 -8.30 1.05 -14.31
C VAL A 30 -9.37 0.02 -13.99
N TYR A 31 -8.95 -1.14 -13.46
CA TYR A 31 -9.85 -2.22 -13.04
C TYR A 31 -9.78 -2.41 -11.52
N PRO A 32 -10.63 -1.73 -10.72
CA PRO A 32 -10.58 -1.79 -9.25
C PRO A 32 -10.74 -3.21 -8.69
N GLN A 33 -11.53 -4.05 -9.35
CA GLN A 33 -11.73 -5.44 -8.94
C GLN A 33 -10.42 -6.24 -9.03
N ASN A 34 -9.63 -6.03 -10.08
CA ASN A 34 -8.32 -6.68 -10.23
C ASN A 34 -7.31 -6.15 -9.20
N MET A 35 -7.39 -4.86 -8.85
CA MET A 35 -6.56 -4.30 -7.77
C MET A 35 -6.88 -4.99 -6.44
N MET A 36 -8.16 -5.11 -6.10
CA MET A 36 -8.58 -5.80 -4.87
C MET A 36 -8.18 -7.28 -4.89
N ALA A 37 -8.43 -7.99 -5.99
CA ALA A 37 -8.03 -9.38 -6.13
C ALA A 37 -6.51 -9.57 -5.98
N ASN A 38 -5.70 -8.63 -6.48
CA ASN A 38 -4.25 -8.66 -6.31
C ASN A 38 -3.83 -8.42 -4.85
N LEU A 39 -4.52 -7.54 -4.11
CA LEU A 39 -4.28 -7.37 -2.67
C LEU A 39 -4.59 -8.66 -1.90
N GLU A 40 -5.70 -9.33 -2.23
CA GLU A 40 -6.11 -10.59 -1.60
C GLU A 40 -5.15 -11.76 -1.89
N LYS A 41 -4.34 -11.71 -2.96
CA LYS A 41 -3.26 -12.70 -3.19
C LYS A 41 -2.24 -12.74 -2.05
N SER A 42 -2.10 -11.66 -1.29
CA SER A 42 -1.27 -11.63 -0.08
C SER A 42 -1.87 -12.42 1.08
N ARG A 43 -3.09 -12.95 0.95
CA ARG A 43 -3.83 -13.69 2.00
C ARG A 43 -3.97 -12.89 3.30
N GLY A 44 -4.14 -11.57 3.16
CA GLY A 44 -4.29 -10.62 4.25
C GLY A 44 -2.98 -10.20 4.94
N MET A 45 -1.81 -10.60 4.44
CA MET A 45 -0.53 -10.18 5.04
C MET A 45 -0.27 -8.67 4.94
N ILE A 46 -0.94 -7.96 4.03
CA ILE A 46 -0.92 -6.49 3.95
C ILE A 46 -1.39 -5.80 5.24
N TYR A 47 -2.15 -6.49 6.10
CA TYR A 47 -2.64 -5.96 7.38
C TYR A 47 -1.68 -6.19 8.57
N SER A 48 -0.50 -6.77 8.32
CA SER A 48 0.49 -7.10 9.35
C SER A 48 0.94 -5.90 10.18
N GLU A 49 1.12 -4.72 9.56
CA GLU A 49 1.46 -3.48 10.26
C GLU A 49 0.38 -3.10 11.28
N GLY A 50 -0.91 -3.18 10.89
CA GLY A 50 -2.02 -2.84 11.77
C GLY A 50 -2.08 -3.74 13.00
N ILE A 51 -1.76 -5.02 12.85
CA ILE A 51 -1.64 -5.96 13.97
C ILE A 51 -0.46 -5.60 14.87
N LEU A 52 0.72 -5.34 14.29
CA LEU A 52 1.92 -4.95 15.03
C LEU A 52 1.66 -3.70 15.88
N LEU A 53 1.12 -2.65 15.27
CA LEU A 53 0.81 -1.40 15.97
C LEU A 53 -0.20 -1.62 17.08
N LYS A 54 -1.20 -2.49 16.85
CA LYS A 54 -2.20 -2.79 17.87
C LYS A 54 -1.62 -3.56 19.06
N LEU A 55 -0.69 -4.49 18.82
CA LEU A 55 0.03 -5.20 19.89
C LEU A 55 0.91 -4.25 20.70
N VAL A 56 1.63 -3.33 20.06
CA VAL A 56 2.41 -2.29 20.76
C VAL A 56 1.49 -1.41 21.62
N GLN A 57 0.33 -1.01 21.10
CA GLN A 57 -0.68 -0.27 21.89
C GLN A 57 -1.23 -1.06 23.08
N LYS A 58 -1.13 -2.39 23.07
CA LYS A 58 -1.52 -3.28 24.17
C LYS A 58 -0.43 -3.49 25.21
N GLY A 59 0.73 -2.83 25.04
CA GLY A 59 1.81 -2.80 26.01
C GLY A 59 2.99 -3.71 25.68
N LEU A 60 3.01 -4.35 24.51
CA LEU A 60 4.19 -5.09 24.06
C LEU A 60 5.28 -4.13 23.58
N THR A 61 6.52 -4.54 23.77
CA THR A 61 7.63 -3.90 23.05
C THR A 61 7.49 -4.13 21.55
N ARG A 62 8.14 -3.27 20.76
CA ARG A 62 8.13 -3.40 19.30
C ARG A 62 8.75 -4.71 18.83
N GLU A 63 9.78 -5.19 19.52
CA GLU A 63 10.47 -6.46 19.21
C GLU A 63 9.55 -7.66 19.46
N GLU A 64 8.87 -7.73 20.60
CA GLU A 64 7.90 -8.78 20.91
C GLU A 64 6.75 -8.79 19.89
N ALA A 65 6.16 -7.62 19.62
CA ALA A 65 5.09 -7.50 18.64
C ALA A 65 5.54 -7.94 17.24
N TYR A 66 6.76 -7.58 16.84
CA TYR A 66 7.35 -7.99 15.57
C TYR A 66 7.52 -9.51 15.49
N ALA A 67 8.07 -10.14 16.54
CA ALA A 67 8.27 -11.58 16.59
C ALA A 67 6.95 -12.36 16.44
N LEU A 68 5.88 -11.93 17.13
CA LEU A 68 4.55 -12.54 17.03
C LEU A 68 3.96 -12.44 15.62
N VAL A 69 4.01 -11.24 15.02
CA VAL A 69 3.49 -11.00 13.67
C VAL A 69 4.29 -11.78 12.63
N GLN A 70 5.62 -11.82 12.76
CA GLN A 70 6.49 -12.54 11.85
C GLN A 70 6.25 -14.06 11.91
N LYS A 71 6.10 -14.62 13.11
CA LYS A 71 5.72 -16.03 13.31
C LYS A 71 4.40 -16.35 12.62
N ALA A 72 3.39 -15.52 12.77
CA ALA A 72 2.11 -15.68 12.09
C ALA A 72 2.25 -15.56 10.55
N ALA A 73 3.08 -14.64 10.06
CA ALA A 73 3.33 -14.47 8.63
C ALA A 73 4.02 -15.71 8.01
N PHE A 74 5.02 -16.29 8.67
CA PHE A 74 5.65 -17.52 8.20
C PHE A 74 4.66 -18.70 8.13
N GLN A 75 3.75 -18.82 9.09
CA GLN A 75 2.69 -19.83 9.03
C GLN A 75 1.72 -19.65 7.85
N VAL A 76 1.48 -18.41 7.41
CA VAL A 76 0.72 -18.14 6.18
C VAL A 76 1.53 -18.58 4.96
N MET A 77 2.83 -18.28 4.93
CA MET A 77 3.70 -18.65 3.82
C MET A 77 3.80 -20.17 3.65
N ASP A 78 4.02 -20.91 4.74
CA ASP A 78 4.16 -22.37 4.74
C ASP A 78 2.81 -23.10 4.60
N GLY A 79 1.73 -22.43 5.00
CA GLY A 79 0.39 -22.99 5.02
C GLY A 79 -0.49 -22.58 3.83
N LYS A 80 -1.72 -23.11 3.82
CA LYS A 80 -2.82 -22.67 2.93
C LYS A 80 -3.89 -21.85 3.66
N ARG A 81 -3.55 -21.22 4.79
CA ARG A 81 -4.50 -20.46 5.60
C ARG A 81 -4.23 -18.97 5.47
N ASP A 82 -5.29 -18.18 5.55
CA ASP A 82 -5.19 -16.72 5.53
C ASP A 82 -4.68 -16.18 6.85
N PHE A 83 -4.06 -15.00 6.79
CA PHE A 83 -3.44 -14.35 7.95
C PHE A 83 -4.42 -14.17 9.10
N MET A 84 -5.66 -13.74 8.83
CA MET A 84 -6.69 -13.62 9.87
C MET A 84 -6.97 -14.96 10.58
N ALA A 85 -7.04 -16.06 9.82
CA ALA A 85 -7.30 -17.38 10.38
C ALA A 85 -6.13 -17.89 11.23
N VAL A 86 -4.89 -17.55 10.86
CA VAL A 86 -3.70 -17.84 11.65
C VAL A 86 -3.74 -17.07 12.98
N LEU A 87 -3.96 -15.76 12.93
CA LEU A 87 -4.01 -14.90 14.12
C LEU A 87 -5.12 -15.32 15.11
N LEU A 88 -6.30 -15.68 14.60
CA LEU A 88 -7.43 -16.14 15.41
C LEU A 88 -7.23 -17.52 16.06
N LYS A 89 -6.19 -18.25 15.66
CA LYS A 89 -5.82 -19.55 16.25
C LYS A 89 -4.57 -19.44 17.14
N ASP A 90 -3.84 -18.34 17.07
CA ASP A 90 -2.64 -18.14 17.87
C ASP A 90 -3.02 -17.72 19.31
N ARG A 91 -2.78 -18.63 20.26
CA ARG A 91 -3.06 -18.39 21.68
C ARG A 91 -2.26 -17.23 22.24
N GLU A 92 -1.05 -17.00 21.75
CA GLU A 92 -0.17 -15.94 22.23
C GLU A 92 -0.73 -14.56 21.84
N ILE A 93 -1.19 -14.43 20.60
CA ILE A 93 -1.85 -13.20 20.12
C ILE A 93 -3.19 -12.98 20.84
N LEU A 94 -3.98 -14.05 21.04
CA LEU A 94 -5.27 -13.97 21.73
C LEU A 94 -5.15 -13.59 23.22
N ARG A 95 -3.98 -13.74 23.85
CA ARG A 95 -3.73 -13.22 25.20
C ARG A 95 -3.74 -11.69 25.26
N HIS A 96 -3.43 -11.02 24.15
CA HIS A 96 -3.32 -9.56 24.07
C HIS A 96 -4.47 -8.90 23.32
N MET A 97 -5.05 -9.59 22.34
CA MET A 97 -6.11 -9.06 21.47
C MET A 97 -7.31 -9.99 21.40
N LYS A 98 -8.52 -9.43 21.58
CA LYS A 98 -9.75 -10.17 21.36
C LYS A 98 -9.97 -10.43 19.86
N PRO A 99 -10.70 -11.49 19.46
CA PRO A 99 -11.03 -11.76 18.06
C PRO A 99 -11.64 -10.57 17.32
N ALA A 100 -12.51 -9.80 17.98
CA ALA A 100 -13.11 -8.60 17.40
C ALA A 100 -12.09 -7.49 17.14
N GLU A 101 -11.06 -7.36 17.97
CA GLU A 101 -9.98 -6.38 17.78
C GLU A 101 -9.09 -6.78 16.62
N ILE A 102 -8.76 -8.07 16.49
CA ILE A 102 -8.02 -8.61 15.34
C ILE A 102 -8.79 -8.30 14.04
N ARG A 103 -10.09 -8.60 13.98
CA ARG A 103 -10.90 -8.32 12.79
C ARG A 103 -10.93 -6.84 12.41
N ARG A 104 -10.94 -5.93 13.39
CA ARG A 104 -10.89 -4.48 13.14
C ARG A 104 -9.58 -4.01 12.52
N CYS A 105 -8.48 -4.74 12.70
CA CYS A 105 -7.19 -4.43 12.07
C CYS A 105 -7.16 -4.79 10.57
N PHE A 106 -8.10 -5.61 10.09
CA PHE A 106 -8.22 -5.97 8.67
C PHE A 106 -9.08 -4.94 7.91
N ASP A 107 -8.63 -3.68 7.96
CA ASP A 107 -9.31 -2.55 7.34
C ASP A 107 -8.31 -1.66 6.59
N LEU A 108 -8.46 -1.61 5.26
CA LEU A 108 -7.60 -0.81 4.37
C LEU A 108 -7.65 0.68 4.68
N ARG A 109 -8.72 1.19 5.30
CA ARG A 109 -8.85 2.61 5.65
C ARG A 109 -7.70 3.07 6.57
N HIS A 110 -7.14 2.17 7.37
CA HIS A 110 -5.99 2.51 8.20
C HIS A 110 -4.75 2.87 7.37
N ALA A 111 -4.48 2.11 6.30
CA ALA A 111 -3.37 2.36 5.38
C ALA A 111 -3.64 3.59 4.50
N LEU A 112 -4.91 3.86 4.17
CA LEU A 112 -5.32 4.95 3.28
C LEU A 112 -5.65 6.26 4.02
N ARG A 113 -5.51 6.32 5.34
CA ARG A 113 -5.97 7.45 6.19
C ARG A 113 -5.41 8.83 5.82
N HIS A 114 -4.27 8.86 5.13
CA HIS A 114 -3.56 10.10 4.77
C HIS A 114 -3.68 10.45 3.29
N VAL A 115 -4.47 9.69 2.52
CA VAL A 115 -4.63 9.93 1.07
C VAL A 115 -5.16 11.34 0.81
N ASP A 116 -6.21 11.77 1.51
CA ASP A 116 -6.81 13.09 1.32
C ASP A 116 -5.83 14.22 1.61
N GLU A 117 -5.01 14.09 2.66
CA GLU A 117 -3.96 15.07 3.01
C GLU A 117 -2.90 15.17 1.91
N ILE A 118 -2.44 14.03 1.40
CA ILE A 118 -1.46 13.98 0.30
C ILE A 118 -2.05 14.62 -0.96
N PHE A 119 -3.30 14.32 -1.30
CA PHE A 119 -3.99 14.91 -2.46
C PHE A 119 -4.15 16.43 -2.30
N ALA A 120 -4.55 16.90 -1.12
CA ALA A 120 -4.65 18.33 -0.82
C ALA A 120 -3.29 19.04 -0.97
N ARG A 121 -2.20 18.40 -0.53
CA ARG A 121 -0.85 18.96 -0.66
C ARG A 121 -0.37 19.07 -2.11
N VAL A 122 -0.68 18.09 -2.95
CA VAL A 122 -0.24 18.04 -4.35
C VAL A 122 -1.12 18.90 -5.26
N PHE A 123 -2.44 18.87 -5.08
CA PHE A 123 -3.41 19.48 -6.00
C PHE A 123 -4.13 20.71 -5.43
N GLY A 124 -4.13 20.91 -4.11
CA GLY A 124 -4.92 21.97 -3.44
C GLY A 124 -4.41 23.40 -3.62
N ARG A 125 -3.29 23.62 -4.33
CA ARG A 125 -2.73 24.95 -4.64
C ARG A 125 -2.90 25.39 -6.11
N GLN A 126 -3.86 24.86 -6.86
CA GLN A 126 -4.17 25.42 -8.18
C GLN A 126 -5.12 26.62 -8.11
N LYS A 127 -4.54 27.81 -7.92
CA LYS A 127 -5.09 29.09 -8.42
C LYS A 127 -3.97 30.01 -8.88
N ALA A 128 -3.71 30.01 -10.18
CA ALA A 128 -3.80 31.21 -11.03
C ALA A 128 -3.87 30.75 -12.49
N PRO A 129 -4.83 31.23 -13.30
CA PRO A 129 -4.74 31.07 -14.74
C PRO A 129 -3.51 31.81 -15.23
N LYS A 130 -2.66 31.16 -16.03
CA LYS A 130 -1.60 31.86 -16.75
C LYS A 130 -2.26 32.65 -17.89
N SER A 131 -2.14 33.96 -17.79
CA SER A 131 -2.42 34.97 -18.82
C SER A 131 -1.75 34.64 -20.14
#